data_AF-A0A9E3DKM8-F1
#
_entry.id   AF-A0A9E3DKM8-F1
#
_cell.length_a   1.000
_cell.length_b   1.000
_cell.length_c   1.000
_cell.angle_alpha   90.00
_cell.angle_beta   90.00
_cell.angle_gamma   90.00
#
_symmetry.space_group_name_H-M   'P 1'
#
loop_
_entity.id
_entity.type
_entity.pdbx_description
1 polymer ?
#
loop_
_entity_poly.entity_id
_entity_poly.type
_entity_poly.pdbx_seq_one_letter_code
_entity_poly.pdbx_strand_id
1 'polypeptide(L)'
;MTSLAGQVAGPQVAGPQVGGAAQAPREAATPAKAPAISLPALGERELRLDLFRGLALWLIYIDHLPPSLLTWFTIRNYGFSDATEIFIFISGYTAAFVYGRAMLEQGLVVATARILRRAWQIYVAHVFLFTIFLAEISYVASSFENPLYTEEMGIMDFLKQPDVTIVQALLLRFRPVNMDVLPLYIVLMLALPLILALMRRKPDLTLALSALLY
;
A
#
# COMPACT_ATOMS: atom_id res chain seq x y z
N MET A 1 88.28 48.11 16.61
CA MET A 1 88.96 46.94 16.04
C MET A 1 89.07 45.89 17.15
N THR A 2 88.47 44.71 16.91
CA THR A 2 88.77 43.38 17.50
C THR A 2 88.94 43.22 19.01
N SER A 3 88.06 42.45 19.66
CA SER A 3 88.32 41.03 19.98
C SER A 3 87.34 40.46 21.02
N LEU A 4 86.63 39.42 20.56
CA LEU A 4 86.10 38.20 21.19
C LEU A 4 86.09 37.96 22.71
N ALA A 5 85.04 37.21 23.08
CA ALA A 5 84.92 36.22 24.17
C ALA A 5 84.24 36.66 25.48
N GLY A 6 82.93 36.41 25.55
CA GLY A 6 82.14 36.39 26.77
C GLY A 6 82.22 35.04 27.47
N GLN A 7 82.50 35.09 28.76
CA GLN A 7 82.78 33.97 29.67
C GLN A 7 81.61 33.81 30.67
N VAL A 8 81.05 32.59 30.75
CA VAL A 8 80.62 31.82 31.95
C VAL A 8 79.58 32.40 32.94
N ALA A 9 78.53 31.62 33.25
CA ALA A 9 78.21 31.06 34.59
C ALA A 9 76.71 30.78 34.82
N GLY A 10 76.37 29.62 35.41
CA GLY A 10 75.06 29.35 36.02
C GLY A 10 74.76 27.85 36.21
N PRO A 11 74.72 27.28 37.44
CA PRO A 11 74.75 25.84 37.68
C PRO A 11 73.40 25.15 37.91
N GLN A 12 73.49 23.82 37.91
CA GLN A 12 72.51 22.73 38.01
C GLN A 12 71.56 22.79 39.22
N VAL A 13 70.33 22.28 39.04
CA VAL A 13 69.60 21.60 40.14
C VAL A 13 68.84 20.39 39.56
N ALA A 14 68.98 19.24 40.22
CA ALA A 14 68.47 17.94 39.81
C ALA A 14 67.26 17.49 40.65
N GLY A 15 66.34 16.74 40.01
CA GLY A 15 65.47 15.73 40.63
C GLY A 15 63.96 15.92 40.41
N PRO A 16 63.11 14.87 40.48
CA PRO A 16 63.32 13.44 40.22
C PRO A 16 62.48 12.91 39.03
N GLN A 17 62.97 11.86 38.37
CA GLN A 17 62.23 11.10 37.36
C GLN A 17 61.13 10.26 38.03
N VAL A 18 59.89 10.40 37.56
CA VAL A 18 58.79 9.45 37.85
C VAL A 18 58.23 8.99 36.50
N GLY A 19 58.29 7.68 36.28
CA GLY A 19 57.89 7.03 35.04
C GLY A 19 56.41 7.24 34.70
N GLY A 20 56.15 7.60 33.45
CA GLY A 20 54.83 7.60 32.85
C GLY A 20 54.86 6.69 31.62
N ALA A 21 54.24 5.52 31.75
CA ALA A 21 54.06 4.56 30.68
C ALA A 21 53.43 5.20 29.44
N ALA A 22 53.94 4.79 28.27
CA ALA A 22 53.44 5.14 26.96
C ALA A 22 51.91 4.93 26.87
N GLN A 23 51.17 6.03 26.71
CA GLN A 23 49.76 5.99 26.31
C GLN A 23 49.71 5.89 24.79
N ALA A 24 49.33 4.72 24.29
CA ALA A 24 48.93 4.50 22.90
C ALA A 24 47.73 5.41 22.55
N PRO A 25 47.57 5.84 21.28
CA PRO A 25 46.42 6.65 20.88
C PRO A 25 45.15 5.82 21.06
N ARG A 26 44.20 6.32 21.88
CA ARG A 26 42.85 5.77 21.93
C ARG A 26 42.20 6.02 20.57
N GLU A 27 42.11 4.97 19.78
CA GLU A 27 41.33 4.91 18.56
C GLU A 27 39.87 5.24 18.95
N ALA A 28 39.42 6.42 18.56
CA ALA A 28 38.06 6.88 18.83
C ALA A 28 37.11 5.94 18.08
N ALA A 29 36.35 5.14 18.81
CA ALA A 29 35.28 4.32 18.25
C ALA A 29 34.29 5.22 17.51
N THR A 30 34.29 5.13 16.18
CA THR A 30 33.29 5.75 15.31
C THR A 30 31.90 5.30 15.77
N PRO A 31 30.95 6.22 16.04
CA PRO A 31 29.60 5.80 16.39
C PRO A 31 29.01 5.05 15.19
N ALA A 32 28.68 3.78 15.39
CA ALA A 32 28.00 2.96 14.39
C ALA A 32 26.70 3.68 13.99
N LYS A 33 26.68 4.20 12.77
CA LYS A 33 25.54 4.88 12.16
C LYS A 33 24.37 3.90 12.21
N ALA A 34 23.33 4.24 12.98
CA ALA A 34 22.08 3.48 12.99
C ALA A 34 21.64 3.23 11.53
N PRO A 35 21.12 2.03 11.20
CA PRO A 35 20.73 1.73 9.82
C PRO A 35 19.75 2.79 9.37
N ALA A 36 20.21 3.69 8.50
CA ALA A 36 19.36 4.64 7.86
C ALA A 36 18.33 3.80 7.10
N ILE A 37 17.05 3.96 7.43
CA ILE A 37 15.98 3.44 6.60
C ILE A 37 16.21 4.07 5.23
N SER A 38 16.81 3.29 4.32
CA SER A 38 17.07 3.71 2.96
C SER A 38 15.72 3.82 2.28
N LEU A 39 15.23 5.07 2.18
CA LEU A 39 14.11 5.39 1.33
C LEU A 39 14.53 5.04 -0.10
N PRO A 40 13.77 4.19 -0.82
CA PRO A 40 14.20 3.71 -2.12
C PRO A 40 14.41 4.86 -3.08
N ALA A 41 15.39 4.67 -3.96
CA ALA A 41 15.70 5.65 -4.98
C ALA A 41 14.55 5.75 -6.00
N LEU A 42 14.50 6.90 -6.66
CA LEU A 42 13.56 7.25 -7.72
C LEU A 42 13.33 6.10 -8.72
N GLY A 43 12.16 5.45 -8.67
CA GLY A 43 11.77 4.40 -9.60
C GLY A 43 11.97 2.96 -9.12
N GLU A 44 12.48 2.75 -7.90
CA GLU A 44 12.56 1.42 -7.32
C GLU A 44 11.17 0.93 -6.90
N ARG A 45 10.83 -0.26 -7.40
CA ARG A 45 9.59 -0.96 -7.07
C ARG A 45 9.69 -1.47 -5.63
N GLU A 46 8.79 -1.01 -4.77
CA GLU A 46 8.73 -1.39 -3.36
C GLU A 46 8.34 -2.87 -3.20
N LEU A 47 9.35 -3.74 -3.20
CA LEU A 47 9.17 -5.19 -3.14
C LEU A 47 8.41 -5.63 -1.88
N ARG A 48 8.53 -4.87 -0.79
CA ARG A 48 7.80 -5.11 0.47
C ARG A 48 6.30 -4.93 0.26
N LEU A 49 5.90 -3.80 -0.34
CA LEU A 49 4.49 -3.53 -0.63
C LEU A 49 3.94 -4.54 -1.63
N ASP A 50 4.72 -4.94 -2.63
CA ASP A 50 4.31 -5.96 -3.58
C ASP A 50 4.15 -7.35 -2.96
N LEU A 51 5.02 -7.73 -2.02
CA LEU A 51 4.89 -8.97 -1.25
C LEU A 51 3.59 -8.95 -0.43
N PHE A 52 3.31 -7.88 0.30
CA PHE A 52 2.09 -7.79 1.09
C PHE A 52 0.83 -7.75 0.23
N ARG A 53 0.88 -7.10 -0.96
CA ARG A 53 -0.21 -7.16 -1.93
C ARG A 53 -0.45 -8.57 -2.45
N GLY A 54 0.62 -9.31 -2.77
CA GLY A 54 0.54 -10.70 -3.19
C GLY A 54 -0.01 -11.62 -2.11
N LEU A 55 0.44 -11.44 -0.87
CA LEU A 55 -0.07 -12.17 0.30
C LEU A 55 -1.56 -11.90 0.52
N ALA A 56 -1.98 -10.63 0.41
CA ALA A 56 -3.39 -10.27 0.57
C ALA A 56 -4.28 -10.88 -0.52
N LEU A 57 -3.81 -10.99 -1.78
CA LEU A 57 -4.53 -11.72 -2.83
C LEU A 57 -4.67 -13.22 -2.50
N TRP A 58 -3.65 -13.81 -1.91
CA TRP A 58 -3.69 -15.21 -1.44
C TRP A 58 -4.71 -15.41 -0.32
N LEU A 59 -4.75 -14.49 0.65
CA LEU A 59 -5.72 -14.54 1.74
C LEU A 59 -7.16 -14.36 1.24
N ILE A 60 -7.40 -13.41 0.34
CA ILE A 60 -8.71 -13.24 -0.32
C ILE A 60 -9.13 -14.53 -1.02
N TYR A 61 -8.22 -15.19 -1.74
CA TYR A 61 -8.54 -16.45 -2.40
C TYR A 61 -8.94 -17.54 -1.40
N ILE A 62 -8.18 -17.70 -0.31
CA ILE A 62 -8.49 -18.68 0.75
C ILE A 62 -9.83 -18.38 1.42
N ASP A 63 -10.14 -17.10 1.66
CA ASP A 63 -11.40 -16.65 2.29
C ASP A 63 -12.65 -16.99 1.50
N HIS A 64 -12.51 -17.26 0.20
CA HIS A 64 -13.59 -17.61 -0.69
C HIS A 64 -13.65 -19.11 -1.02
N LEU A 65 -12.74 -19.93 -0.46
CA LEU A 65 -12.82 -21.39 -0.56
C LEU A 65 -13.86 -21.95 0.44
N PRO A 66 -14.49 -23.11 0.11
CA PRO A 66 -15.37 -23.80 1.05
C PRO A 66 -14.67 -24.03 2.41
N PRO A 67 -15.42 -23.95 3.54
CA PRO A 67 -14.85 -23.98 4.87
C PRO A 67 -13.98 -25.23 5.06
N SER A 68 -12.70 -24.99 5.30
CA SER A 68 -11.65 -25.99 5.51
C SER A 68 -10.74 -25.52 6.65
N LEU A 69 -9.79 -26.36 7.07
CA LEU A 69 -8.81 -25.99 8.10
C LEU A 69 -8.03 -24.70 7.75
N LEU A 70 -7.93 -24.33 6.46
CA LEU A 70 -7.28 -23.10 6.01
C LEU A 70 -8.14 -21.85 6.27
N THR A 71 -9.46 -21.96 6.26
CA THR A 71 -10.39 -20.83 6.50
C THR A 71 -10.36 -20.38 7.97
N TRP A 72 -9.87 -21.23 8.89
CA TRP A 72 -9.56 -20.85 10.28
C TRP A 72 -8.23 -20.08 10.40
N PHE A 73 -7.40 -20.06 9.37
CA PHE A 73 -6.16 -19.30 9.38
C PHE A 73 -6.32 -17.90 8.79
N THR A 74 -7.45 -17.61 8.13
CA THR A 74 -7.73 -16.29 7.60
C THR A 74 -8.34 -15.36 8.65
N ILE A 75 -7.97 -14.09 8.53
CA ILE A 75 -8.31 -13.01 9.47
C ILE A 75 -9.83 -12.79 9.54
N ARG A 76 -10.58 -13.21 8.50
CA ARG A 76 -12.05 -13.17 8.47
C ARG A 76 -12.73 -13.79 9.70
N ASN A 77 -12.14 -14.83 10.29
CA ASN A 77 -12.71 -15.52 11.46
C ASN A 77 -12.29 -14.93 12.81
N TYR A 78 -11.32 -14.01 12.84
CA TYR A 78 -10.69 -13.52 14.08
C TYR A 78 -10.57 -11.99 14.18
N GLY A 79 -10.84 -11.23 13.11
CA GLY A 79 -10.60 -9.81 13.02
C GLY A 79 -11.85 -8.98 12.74
N PHE A 80 -11.84 -7.72 13.19
CA PHE A 80 -12.80 -6.68 12.81
C PHE A 80 -12.71 -6.30 11.32
N SER A 81 -11.65 -6.73 10.62
CA SER A 81 -11.33 -6.41 9.22
C SER A 81 -11.00 -7.67 8.42
N ASP A 82 -11.55 -7.78 7.21
CA ASP A 82 -11.32 -8.90 6.28
C ASP A 82 -10.02 -8.73 5.46
N ALA A 83 -9.54 -9.80 4.82
CA ALA A 83 -8.37 -9.75 3.92
C ALA A 83 -8.52 -8.72 2.79
N THR A 84 -9.77 -8.52 2.35
CA THR A 84 -10.17 -7.51 1.36
C THR A 84 -9.82 -6.09 1.81
N GLU A 85 -10.06 -5.75 3.07
CA GLU A 85 -9.82 -4.40 3.60
C GLU A 85 -8.33 -4.10 3.69
N ILE A 86 -7.53 -5.09 4.11
CA ILE A 86 -6.06 -5.00 4.14
C ILE A 86 -5.51 -4.79 2.73
N PHE A 87 -6.00 -5.55 1.74
CA PHE A 87 -5.59 -5.39 0.34
C PHE A 87 -5.89 -3.98 -0.19
N ILE A 88 -7.08 -3.46 0.12
CA ILE A 88 -7.52 -2.13 -0.30
C ILE A 88 -6.69 -1.04 0.38
N PHE A 89 -6.43 -1.17 1.68
CA PHE A 89 -5.60 -0.24 2.43
C PHE A 89 -4.19 -0.11 1.85
N ILE A 90 -3.51 -1.24 1.61
CA ILE A 90 -2.17 -1.26 1.05
C ILE A 90 -2.17 -0.68 -0.37
N SER A 91 -3.17 -1.06 -1.19
CA SER A 91 -3.31 -0.54 -2.54
C SER A 91 -3.57 0.98 -2.55
N GLY A 92 -4.37 1.48 -1.62
CA GLY A 92 -4.64 2.91 -1.42
C GLY A 92 -3.40 3.67 -0.99
N TYR A 93 -2.61 3.12 -0.06
CA TYR A 93 -1.33 3.67 0.35
C TYR A 93 -0.36 3.79 -0.84
N THR A 94 -0.16 2.70 -1.60
CA THR A 94 0.68 2.74 -2.81
C THR A 94 0.17 3.76 -3.84
N ALA A 95 -1.15 3.80 -4.06
CA ALA A 95 -1.76 4.75 -4.98
C ALA A 95 -1.54 6.20 -4.54
N ALA A 96 -1.67 6.50 -3.24
CA ALA A 96 -1.43 7.83 -2.70
C ALA A 96 0.03 8.28 -2.91
N PHE A 97 1.00 7.40 -2.71
CA PHE A 97 2.41 7.71 -2.98
C PHE A 97 2.68 7.93 -4.49
N VAL A 98 2.22 7.02 -5.34
CA VAL A 98 2.48 7.09 -6.80
C VAL A 98 1.78 8.28 -7.45
N TYR A 99 0.47 8.43 -7.20
CA TYR A 99 -0.30 9.51 -7.82
C TYR A 99 -0.16 10.84 -7.08
N GLY A 100 0.09 10.84 -5.77
CA GLY A 100 0.42 12.04 -5.02
C GLY A 100 1.73 12.67 -5.50
N ARG A 101 2.76 11.84 -5.73
CA ARG A 101 4.00 12.28 -6.36
C ARG A 101 3.78 12.81 -7.78
N ALA A 102 3.02 12.07 -8.62
CA ALA A 102 2.66 12.54 -9.95
C ALA A 102 1.90 13.88 -9.91
N MET A 103 1.09 14.11 -8.88
CA MET A 103 0.36 15.37 -8.69
C MET A 103 1.27 16.54 -8.32
N LEU A 104 2.37 16.29 -7.61
CA LEU A 104 3.39 17.29 -7.29
C LEU A 104 4.28 17.60 -8.52
N GLU A 105 4.68 16.58 -9.28
CA GLU A 105 5.61 16.72 -10.40
C GLU A 105 4.93 17.18 -11.71
N GLN A 106 3.72 16.69 -12.00
CA GLN A 106 3.02 16.87 -13.28
C GLN A 106 1.75 17.72 -13.16
N GLY A 107 1.38 18.09 -11.93
CA GLY A 107 0.20 18.90 -11.63
C GLY A 107 -1.09 18.08 -11.44
N LEU A 108 -2.10 18.75 -10.88
CA LEU A 108 -3.39 18.14 -10.48
C LEU A 108 -4.14 17.53 -11.68
N VAL A 109 -4.18 18.24 -12.80
CA VAL A 109 -4.94 17.79 -13.99
C VAL A 109 -4.37 16.51 -14.56
N VAL A 110 -3.04 16.44 -14.74
CA VAL A 110 -2.36 15.27 -15.31
C VAL A 110 -2.47 14.07 -14.38
N ALA A 111 -2.24 14.25 -13.08
CA ALA A 111 -2.39 13.18 -12.10
C ALA A 111 -3.83 12.66 -12.02
N THR A 112 -4.82 13.57 -11.99
CA THR A 112 -6.25 13.20 -12.00
C THR A 112 -6.60 12.41 -13.25
N ALA A 113 -6.16 12.85 -14.44
CA ALA A 113 -6.41 12.13 -15.68
C ALA A 113 -5.80 10.71 -15.69
N ARG A 114 -4.61 10.53 -15.08
CA ARG A 114 -3.98 9.21 -14.94
C ARG A 114 -4.78 8.30 -14.00
N ILE A 115 -5.25 8.82 -12.87
CA ILE A 115 -6.10 8.09 -11.92
C ILE A 115 -7.42 7.68 -12.61
N LEU A 116 -8.10 8.62 -13.27
CA LEU A 116 -9.38 8.36 -13.96
C LEU A 116 -9.23 7.37 -15.11
N ARG A 117 -8.13 7.44 -15.88
CA ARG A 117 -7.83 6.43 -16.91
C ARG A 117 -7.69 5.04 -16.30
N ARG A 118 -7.06 4.92 -15.12
CA ARG A 118 -6.93 3.64 -14.42
C ARG A 118 -8.28 3.16 -13.90
N ALA A 119 -9.09 4.04 -13.30
CA ALA A 119 -10.44 3.71 -12.85
C ALA A 119 -11.30 3.22 -14.04
N TRP A 120 -11.20 3.88 -15.19
CA TRP A 120 -11.88 3.49 -16.42
C TRP A 120 -11.47 2.10 -16.91
N GLN A 121 -10.17 1.78 -16.94
CA GLN A 121 -9.69 0.45 -17.31
C GLN A 121 -10.28 -0.64 -16.42
N ILE A 122 -10.34 -0.40 -15.11
CA ILE A 122 -10.88 -1.35 -14.14
C ILE A 122 -12.40 -1.46 -14.30
N TYR A 123 -13.09 -0.35 -14.56
CA TYR A 123 -14.52 -0.36 -14.86
C TYR A 123 -14.84 -1.20 -16.10
N VAL A 124 -14.12 -0.97 -17.21
CA VAL A 124 -14.29 -1.76 -18.43
C VAL A 124 -14.00 -3.24 -18.15
N ALA A 125 -12.91 -3.55 -17.46
CA ALA A 125 -12.59 -4.94 -17.07
C ALA A 125 -13.69 -5.57 -16.21
N HIS A 126 -14.27 -4.81 -15.28
CA HIS A 126 -15.38 -5.26 -14.45
C HIS A 126 -16.64 -5.55 -15.28
N VAL A 127 -17.00 -4.68 -16.23
CA VAL A 127 -18.15 -4.90 -17.12
C VAL A 127 -17.95 -6.16 -17.97
N PHE A 128 -16.75 -6.38 -18.52
CA PHE A 128 -16.45 -7.60 -19.27
C PHE A 128 -16.51 -8.85 -18.38
N LEU A 129 -15.87 -8.81 -17.21
CA LEU A 129 -15.88 -9.93 -16.26
C LEU A 129 -17.30 -10.27 -15.83
N PHE A 130 -18.10 -9.25 -15.48
CA PHE A 130 -19.50 -9.41 -15.11
C PHE A 130 -20.30 -10.06 -16.25
N THR A 131 -20.11 -9.60 -17.49
CA THR A 131 -20.80 -10.15 -18.66
C THR A 131 -20.45 -11.62 -18.89
N ILE A 132 -19.16 -11.98 -18.78
CA ILE A 132 -18.70 -13.37 -18.93
C ILE A 132 -19.26 -14.24 -17.82
N PHE A 133 -19.19 -13.79 -16.57
CA PHE A 133 -19.71 -14.49 -15.41
C PHE A 133 -21.21 -14.77 -15.54
N LEU A 134 -21.96 -13.76 -15.99
CA LEU A 134 -23.40 -13.89 -16.25
C LEU A 134 -23.70 -14.91 -17.36
N ALA A 135 -22.94 -14.87 -18.45
CA ALA A 135 -23.08 -15.81 -19.55
C ALA A 135 -22.79 -17.25 -19.12
N GLU A 136 -21.73 -17.45 -18.34
CA GLU A 136 -21.34 -18.76 -17.80
C GLU A 136 -22.44 -19.34 -16.91
N ILE A 137 -22.98 -18.54 -15.99
CA ILE A 137 -24.01 -19.06 -15.09
C ILE A 137 -25.33 -19.29 -15.81
N SER A 138 -25.70 -18.42 -16.76
CA SER A 138 -26.88 -18.66 -17.60
C SER A 138 -26.73 -19.98 -18.37
N TYR A 139 -25.55 -20.27 -18.90
CA TYR A 139 -25.26 -21.52 -19.61
C TYR A 139 -25.37 -22.74 -18.68
N VAL A 140 -24.74 -22.70 -17.51
CA VAL A 140 -24.78 -23.78 -16.51
C VAL A 140 -26.21 -23.99 -15.99
N ALA A 141 -26.92 -22.92 -15.61
CA ALA A 141 -28.30 -23.01 -15.12
C ALA A 141 -29.24 -23.66 -16.15
N SER A 142 -29.09 -23.29 -17.43
CA SER A 142 -29.87 -23.91 -18.52
C SER A 142 -29.50 -25.37 -18.79
N SER A 143 -28.26 -25.77 -18.51
CA SER A 143 -27.76 -27.13 -18.77
C SER A 143 -28.09 -28.13 -17.66
N PHE A 144 -28.21 -27.67 -16.42
CA PHE A 144 -28.40 -28.54 -15.24
C PHE A 144 -29.83 -28.54 -14.68
N GLU A 145 -30.77 -27.75 -15.24
CA GLU A 145 -32.20 -27.65 -14.85
C GLU A 145 -32.48 -27.57 -13.33
N ASN A 146 -31.51 -27.09 -12.53
CA ASN A 146 -31.60 -27.11 -11.07
C ASN A 146 -31.79 -25.69 -10.51
N PRO A 147 -32.98 -25.37 -9.95
CA PRO A 147 -33.30 -24.04 -9.42
C PRO A 147 -32.38 -23.57 -8.29
N LEU A 148 -31.74 -24.48 -7.54
CA LEU A 148 -30.89 -24.13 -6.39
C LEU A 148 -29.68 -23.27 -6.77
N TYR A 149 -29.07 -23.49 -7.94
CA TYR A 149 -27.91 -22.69 -8.37
C TYR A 149 -28.26 -21.22 -8.62
N THR A 150 -29.53 -20.95 -8.94
CA THR A 150 -30.00 -19.61 -9.25
C THR A 150 -30.26 -18.80 -7.97
N GLU A 151 -30.69 -19.46 -6.89
CA GLU A 151 -30.90 -18.85 -5.57
C GLU A 151 -29.58 -18.61 -4.82
N GLU A 152 -28.68 -19.60 -4.76
CA GLU A 152 -27.42 -19.47 -3.99
C GLU A 152 -26.42 -18.48 -4.63
N MET A 153 -26.44 -18.32 -5.96
CA MET A 153 -25.55 -17.38 -6.66
C MET A 153 -26.11 -15.95 -6.74
N GLY A 154 -27.33 -15.69 -6.23
CA GLY A 154 -27.98 -14.38 -6.25
C GLY A 154 -28.55 -13.97 -7.62
N ILE A 155 -28.84 -14.93 -8.51
CA ILE A 155 -29.19 -14.69 -9.92
C ILE A 155 -30.71 -14.78 -10.15
N MET A 156 -31.47 -15.14 -9.11
CA MET A 156 -32.94 -15.16 -9.19
C MET A 156 -33.52 -13.80 -9.56
N ASP A 157 -32.92 -12.70 -9.09
CA ASP A 157 -33.34 -11.34 -9.46
C ASP A 157 -33.01 -11.04 -10.94
N PHE A 158 -31.88 -11.54 -11.44
CA PHE A 158 -31.50 -11.44 -12.85
C PHE A 158 -32.43 -12.23 -13.77
N LEU A 159 -32.77 -13.48 -13.44
CA LEU A 159 -33.67 -14.30 -14.27
C LEU A 159 -35.11 -13.75 -14.30
N LYS A 160 -35.53 -13.06 -13.23
CA LYS A 160 -36.86 -12.42 -13.17
C LYS A 160 -36.93 -11.11 -13.96
N GLN A 161 -35.86 -10.29 -13.95
CA GLN A 161 -35.81 -8.98 -14.61
C GLN A 161 -34.41 -8.70 -15.20
N PRO A 162 -34.04 -9.32 -16.32
CA PRO A 162 -32.69 -9.23 -16.88
C PRO A 162 -32.34 -7.83 -17.36
N ASP A 163 -33.32 -7.10 -17.90
CA ASP A 163 -33.23 -5.71 -18.36
C ASP A 163 -32.88 -4.74 -17.22
N VAL A 164 -33.57 -4.86 -16.08
CA VAL A 164 -33.33 -4.01 -14.90
C VAL A 164 -31.98 -4.36 -14.24
N THR A 165 -31.62 -5.63 -14.23
CA THR A 165 -30.43 -6.12 -13.52
C THR A 165 -29.14 -5.79 -14.27
N ILE A 166 -29.16 -5.80 -15.62
CA ILE A 166 -28.04 -5.30 -16.44
C ILE A 166 -27.75 -3.84 -16.13
N VAL A 167 -28.78 -3.00 -16.00
CA VAL A 167 -28.62 -1.59 -15.65
C VAL A 167 -28.08 -1.43 -14.24
N GLN A 168 -28.58 -2.20 -13.26
CA GLN A 168 -28.06 -2.16 -11.89
C GLN A 168 -26.62 -2.67 -11.79
N ALA A 169 -26.21 -3.65 -12.59
CA ALA A 169 -24.84 -4.11 -12.68
C ALA A 169 -23.92 -3.05 -13.32
N LEU A 170 -24.36 -2.41 -14.41
CA LEU A 170 -23.63 -1.30 -15.04
C LEU A 170 -23.44 -0.12 -14.09
N LEU A 171 -24.39 0.09 -13.18
CA LEU A 171 -24.38 1.11 -12.13
C LEU A 171 -23.65 0.68 -10.85
N LEU A 172 -22.95 -0.48 -10.84
CA LEU A 172 -22.22 -1.02 -9.69
C LEU A 172 -23.11 -1.37 -8.47
N ARG A 173 -24.43 -1.47 -8.67
CA ARG A 173 -25.43 -1.69 -7.63
C ARG A 173 -25.78 -3.15 -7.45
N PHE A 174 -25.75 -3.93 -8.53
CA PHE A 174 -25.89 -5.38 -8.47
C PHE A 174 -24.52 -6.03 -8.33
N ARG A 175 -24.28 -6.72 -7.21
CA ARG A 175 -23.01 -7.40 -6.93
C ARG A 175 -23.31 -8.87 -6.68
N PRO A 176 -23.04 -9.75 -7.66
CA PRO A 176 -22.99 -11.18 -7.39
C PRO A 176 -21.99 -11.46 -6.28
N VAL A 177 -22.19 -12.59 -5.59
CA VAL A 177 -21.30 -13.04 -4.51
C VAL A 177 -19.84 -13.00 -4.99
N ASN A 178 -18.96 -12.34 -4.21
CA ASN A 178 -17.51 -12.17 -4.44
C ASN A 178 -17.08 -11.21 -5.57
N MET A 179 -18.01 -10.44 -6.18
CA MET A 179 -17.69 -9.43 -7.20
C MET A 179 -17.63 -8.00 -6.66
N ASP A 180 -17.58 -7.82 -5.35
CA ASP A 180 -17.70 -6.54 -4.66
C ASP A 180 -16.38 -5.78 -4.49
N VAL A 181 -15.26 -6.50 -4.48
CA VAL A 181 -13.92 -5.91 -4.34
C VAL A 181 -13.57 -4.96 -5.49
N LEU A 182 -13.94 -5.31 -6.73
CA LEU A 182 -13.65 -4.50 -7.92
C LEU A 182 -14.46 -3.18 -7.95
N PRO A 183 -15.79 -3.18 -7.78
CA PRO A 183 -16.60 -1.98 -7.60
C PRO A 183 -16.08 -1.07 -6.48
N LEU A 184 -15.74 -1.65 -5.33
CA LEU A 184 -15.20 -0.88 -4.21
C LEU A 184 -13.90 -0.18 -4.61
N TYR A 185 -13.00 -0.88 -5.29
CA TYR A 185 -11.76 -0.30 -5.79
C TYR A 185 -12.00 0.83 -6.80
N ILE A 186 -12.99 0.69 -7.71
CA ILE A 186 -13.35 1.74 -8.68
C ILE A 186 -13.81 3.00 -7.94
N VAL A 187 -14.73 2.85 -6.98
CA VAL A 187 -15.26 3.98 -6.19
C VAL A 187 -14.12 4.69 -5.44
N LEU A 188 -13.24 3.94 -4.79
CA LEU A 188 -12.09 4.51 -4.08
C LEU A 188 -11.10 5.21 -5.01
N MET A 189 -10.85 4.65 -6.20
CA MET A 189 -10.03 5.28 -7.22
C MET A 189 -10.66 6.57 -7.78
N LEU A 190 -11.98 6.63 -7.89
CA LEU A 190 -12.69 7.85 -8.30
C LEU A 190 -12.66 8.92 -7.20
N ALA A 191 -12.67 8.51 -5.91
CA ALA A 191 -12.52 9.42 -4.78
C ALA A 191 -11.06 9.90 -4.58
N LEU A 192 -10.08 9.11 -5.03
CA LEU A 192 -8.65 9.37 -4.80
C LEU A 192 -8.18 10.77 -5.24
N PRO A 193 -8.55 11.32 -6.42
CA PRO A 193 -8.12 12.67 -6.81
C PRO A 193 -8.62 13.74 -5.83
N LEU A 194 -9.86 13.59 -5.33
CA LEU A 194 -10.44 14.50 -4.34
C LEU A 194 -9.70 14.38 -3.01
N ILE A 195 -9.44 13.15 -2.56
CA ILE A 195 -8.70 12.87 -1.32
C ILE A 195 -7.30 13.47 -1.41
N LEU A 196 -6.56 13.25 -2.50
CA LEU A 196 -5.22 13.82 -2.69
C LEU A 196 -5.25 15.36 -2.73
N ALA A 197 -6.23 15.95 -3.41
CA ALA A 197 -6.38 17.40 -3.46
C ALA A 197 -6.68 17.99 -2.08
N LEU A 198 -7.46 17.27 -1.25
CA LEU A 198 -7.79 17.66 0.12
C LEU A 198 -6.60 17.47 1.05
N MET A 199 -5.88 16.34 0.97
CA MET A 199 -4.65 16.09 1.73
C MET A 199 -3.60 17.17 1.48
N ARG A 200 -3.49 17.69 0.25
CA ARG A 200 -2.55 18.76 -0.08
C ARG A 200 -2.93 20.11 0.55
N ARG A 201 -4.22 20.37 0.78
CA ARG A 201 -4.72 21.65 1.31
C ARG A 201 -4.94 21.63 2.82
N LYS A 202 -5.52 20.55 3.34
CA LYS A 202 -5.93 20.36 4.74
C LYS A 202 -5.74 18.88 5.14
N PRO A 203 -4.52 18.47 5.49
CA PRO A 203 -4.25 17.08 5.89
C PRO A 203 -5.05 16.69 7.13
N ASP A 204 -5.12 17.56 8.14
CA ASP A 204 -5.84 17.30 9.39
C ASP A 204 -7.34 17.04 9.16
N LEU A 205 -7.97 17.81 8.27
CA LEU A 205 -9.38 17.63 7.92
C LEU A 205 -9.60 16.32 7.16
N THR A 206 -8.65 15.94 6.30
CA THR A 206 -8.74 14.67 5.56
C THR A 206 -8.63 13.48 6.51
N LEU A 207 -7.72 13.54 7.49
CA LEU A 207 -7.58 12.52 8.52
C LEU A 207 -8.81 12.47 9.45
N ALA A 208 -9.33 13.63 9.85
CA ALA A 208 -10.55 13.72 10.65
C ALA A 208 -11.77 13.12 9.93
N LEU A 209 -11.94 13.42 8.63
CA LEU A 209 -13.00 12.81 7.81
C LEU A 209 -12.86 11.29 7.71
N SER A 210 -11.63 10.78 7.56
CA SER A 210 -11.37 9.34 7.55
C SER A 210 -11.75 8.69 8.88
N ALA A 211 -11.47 9.34 10.01
CA ALA A 211 -11.80 8.84 11.34
C ALA A 211 -13.31 8.92 11.65
N LEU A 212 -14.03 9.89 11.06
CA LEU A 212 -15.49 10.02 11.19
C LEU A 212 -16.26 9.02 10.33
N LEU A 213 -15.67 8.57 9.23
CA LEU A 213 -16.28 7.61 8.32
C LEU A 213 -16.21 6.17 8.86
N TYR A 214 -15.22 5.89 9.72
CA TYR A 214 -15.02 4.61 10.41
C TYR A 214 -15.89 4.51 11.66
#